data_AF-A0A2V5HAZ7-F1
#
_entry.id   AF-A0A2V5HAZ7-F1
#
_cell.length_a   1.000
_cell.length_b   1.000
_cell.length_c   1.000
_cell.angle_alpha   90.00
_cell.angle_beta   90.00
_cell.angle_gamma   90.00
#
_symmetry.space_group_name_H-M   'P 1'
#
loop_
_entity.id
_entity.type
_entity.pdbx_description
1 polymer ?
#
loop_
_entity_poly.entity_id
_entity_poly.type
_entity_poly.pdbx_seq_one_letter_code
_entity_poly.pdbx_strand_id
1 'polypeptide(L)'
;MQWLRFGQWKPTEGYNVEHITAFVRAAENRRSPLILQLFPSSLELTPSLIHAAAATAKSASVPVSVRLDHAQDWEQIQYVADNLPFDSIMVDMSHYEKEENLAKTRALREYCHGRGIAVEAETGRIEGGEDGIVGTGDLEGISTTSEDVGQFLDAGVDLLAPNVGNLHGDYGPRGPQLDMNRLHQLCRACVEVGVTKFNVNKLVLDPWHEHPRRNVNKPLTQLMGEGIEVLTREMEKWMDVVGSSGMADTAGATATP
;
A
#
# COMPACT_ATOMS: atom_id res chain seq x y z
N MET A 1 -2.80 -3.46 16.44
CA MET A 1 -2.68 -2.48 15.34
C MET A 1 -1.88 -1.21 15.69
N GLN A 2 -1.43 -1.00 16.95
CA GLN A 2 -0.60 0.16 17.30
C GLN A 2 0.75 0.27 16.56
N TRP A 3 1.27 -0.86 16.05
CA TRP A 3 2.51 -0.86 15.27
C TRP A 3 2.41 -0.11 13.93
N LEU A 4 1.22 0.10 13.35
CA LEU A 4 1.06 0.74 12.03
C LEU A 4 1.46 2.23 12.07
N ARG A 5 1.59 2.80 13.27
CA ARG A 5 1.80 4.24 13.50
C ARG A 5 3.27 4.66 13.62
N PHE A 6 4.22 3.71 13.58
CA PHE A 6 5.63 4.01 13.87
C PHE A 6 6.59 3.30 12.91
N GLY A 7 7.24 4.08 12.04
CA GLY A 7 8.39 3.63 11.26
C GLY A 7 8.08 3.46 9.78
N GLN A 8 8.90 4.07 8.92
CA GLN A 8 8.74 4.12 7.46
C GLN A 8 8.31 2.76 6.88
N TRP A 9 7.20 2.70 6.13
CA TRP A 9 6.66 1.46 5.58
C TRP A 9 6.79 1.46 4.06
N LYS A 10 7.11 0.29 3.51
CA LYS A 10 7.04 0.06 2.07
C LYS A 10 5.76 -0.69 1.72
N PRO A 11 4.74 -0.02 1.14
CA PRO A 11 3.66 -0.70 0.43
C PRO A 11 4.23 -1.50 -0.76
N THR A 12 3.81 -2.73 -1.00
CA THR A 12 4.09 -3.39 -2.28
C THR A 12 2.96 -4.33 -2.69
N GLU A 13 2.55 -4.19 -3.95
CA GLU A 13 1.44 -4.93 -4.53
C GLU A 13 1.85 -6.32 -5.02
N GLY A 14 1.18 -7.32 -4.48
CA GLY A 14 1.30 -8.71 -4.91
C GLY A 14 0.23 -9.05 -5.94
N TYR A 15 0.64 -9.56 -7.10
CA TYR A 15 -0.28 -9.99 -8.15
C TYR A 15 -0.32 -11.52 -8.30
N ASN A 16 0.59 -12.23 -7.62
CA ASN A 16 0.74 -13.68 -7.65
C ASN A 16 1.50 -14.15 -6.39
N VAL A 17 1.64 -15.47 -6.24
CA VAL A 17 2.27 -16.09 -5.08
C VAL A 17 3.78 -15.84 -5.04
N GLU A 18 4.42 -15.65 -6.18
CA GLU A 18 5.85 -15.36 -6.29
C GLU A 18 6.18 -13.97 -5.72
N HIS A 19 5.34 -12.97 -5.99
CA HIS A 19 5.47 -11.62 -5.42
C HIS A 19 5.32 -11.64 -3.90
N ILE A 20 4.25 -12.27 -3.39
CA ILE A 20 4.02 -12.44 -1.95
C ILE A 20 5.23 -13.08 -1.28
N THR A 21 5.74 -14.17 -1.89
CA THR A 21 6.92 -14.88 -1.39
C THR A 21 8.15 -13.98 -1.34
N ALA A 22 8.42 -13.23 -2.41
CA ALA A 22 9.57 -12.34 -2.50
C ALA A 22 9.50 -11.20 -1.48
N PHE A 23 8.33 -10.58 -1.31
CA PHE A 23 8.15 -9.46 -0.39
C PHE A 23 8.30 -9.88 1.07
N VAL A 24 7.67 -10.98 1.47
CA VAL A 24 7.79 -11.49 2.84
C VAL A 24 9.23 -11.95 3.11
N ARG A 25 9.87 -12.64 2.17
CA ARG A 25 11.28 -13.02 2.31
C ARG A 25 12.20 -11.82 2.52
N ALA A 26 12.01 -10.76 1.72
CA ALA A 26 12.80 -9.54 1.87
C ALA A 26 12.56 -8.86 3.23
N ALA A 27 11.30 -8.83 3.69
CA ALA A 27 10.92 -8.29 4.99
C ALA A 27 11.61 -9.04 6.13
N GLU A 28 11.63 -10.38 6.08
CA GLU A 28 12.31 -11.22 7.06
C GLU A 28 13.83 -11.01 7.02
N ASN A 29 14.43 -11.03 5.83
CA ASN A 29 15.88 -10.82 5.64
C ASN A 29 16.34 -9.47 6.23
N ARG A 30 15.50 -8.44 6.12
CA ARG A 30 15.79 -7.08 6.59
C ARG A 30 15.26 -6.77 7.97
N ARG A 31 14.59 -7.73 8.63
CA ARG A 31 13.85 -7.48 9.88
C ARG A 31 12.99 -6.22 9.77
N SER A 32 12.32 -6.09 8.63
CA SER A 32 11.53 -4.94 8.24
C SER A 32 10.06 -5.29 8.33
N PRO A 33 9.22 -4.41 8.86
CA PRO A 33 7.80 -4.70 8.92
C PRO A 33 7.15 -4.31 7.57
N LEU A 34 6.07 -5.01 7.17
CA LEU A 34 5.54 -4.97 5.80
C LEU A 34 4.01 -4.82 5.74
N ILE A 35 3.52 -4.02 4.80
CA ILE A 35 2.10 -4.02 4.40
C ILE A 35 2.02 -4.64 3.01
N LEU A 36 1.40 -5.81 2.92
CA LEU A 36 1.20 -6.56 1.69
C LEU A 36 -0.14 -6.16 1.08
N GLN A 37 -0.11 -5.55 -0.10
CA GLN A 37 -1.31 -5.02 -0.75
C GLN A 37 -1.80 -5.90 -1.90
N LEU A 38 -3.12 -5.96 -2.01
CA LEU A 38 -3.85 -6.53 -3.13
C LEU A 38 -4.85 -5.48 -3.64
N PHE A 39 -5.23 -5.58 -4.92
CA PHE A 39 -6.22 -4.68 -5.53
C PHE A 39 -7.62 -5.27 -5.55
N PRO A 40 -8.66 -4.45 -5.80
CA PRO A 40 -10.02 -4.92 -6.01
C PRO A 40 -10.10 -5.96 -7.13
N SER A 41 -9.28 -5.85 -8.17
CA SER A 41 -9.16 -6.85 -9.24
C SER A 41 -8.79 -8.25 -8.73
N SER A 42 -8.08 -8.36 -7.60
CA SER A 42 -7.74 -9.66 -6.98
C SER A 42 -8.97 -10.37 -6.41
N LEU A 43 -10.04 -9.63 -6.08
CA LEU A 43 -11.31 -10.20 -5.62
C LEU A 43 -12.00 -11.02 -6.71
N GLU A 44 -11.74 -10.70 -7.99
CA GLU A 44 -12.34 -11.37 -9.15
C GLU A 44 -11.36 -12.31 -9.84
N LEU A 45 -10.14 -11.84 -10.12
CA LEU A 45 -9.15 -12.55 -10.93
C LEU A 45 -8.44 -13.66 -10.15
N THR A 46 -8.11 -13.41 -8.88
CA THR A 46 -7.30 -14.31 -8.06
C THR A 46 -7.80 -14.39 -6.59
N PRO A 47 -9.06 -14.79 -6.33
CA PRO A 47 -9.60 -14.77 -4.95
C PRO A 47 -8.80 -15.62 -3.96
N SER A 48 -8.20 -16.72 -4.44
CA SER A 48 -7.33 -17.59 -3.63
C SER A 48 -6.03 -16.90 -3.17
N LEU A 49 -5.57 -15.89 -3.89
CA LEU A 49 -4.36 -15.12 -3.56
C LEU A 49 -4.53 -14.36 -2.24
N ILE A 50 -5.74 -13.91 -1.93
CA ILE A 50 -6.07 -13.21 -0.68
C ILE A 50 -5.80 -14.10 0.52
N HIS A 51 -6.28 -15.35 0.47
CA HIS A 51 -6.03 -16.33 1.51
C HIS A 51 -4.56 -16.76 1.58
N ALA A 52 -3.87 -16.86 0.43
CA ALA A 52 -2.44 -17.13 0.40
C ALA A 52 -1.63 -15.98 1.04
N ALA A 53 -1.97 -14.73 0.76
CA ALA A 53 -1.35 -13.54 1.37
C ALA A 53 -1.54 -13.54 2.89
N ALA A 54 -2.78 -13.74 3.36
CA ALA A 54 -3.09 -13.80 4.79
C ALA A 54 -2.37 -14.94 5.51
N ALA A 55 -2.32 -16.13 4.91
CA ALA A 55 -1.58 -17.26 5.46
C ALA A 55 -0.08 -16.98 5.54
N THR A 56 0.49 -16.39 4.48
CA THR A 56 1.92 -16.05 4.42
C THR A 56 2.27 -14.98 5.44
N ALA A 57 1.47 -13.90 5.54
CA ALA A 57 1.63 -12.83 6.52
C ALA A 57 1.62 -13.38 7.95
N LYS A 58 0.67 -14.26 8.27
CA LYS A 58 0.57 -14.90 9.59
C LYS A 58 1.78 -15.79 9.92
N SER A 59 2.43 -16.37 8.91
CA SER A 59 3.60 -17.23 9.09
C SER A 59 4.93 -16.49 9.16
N ALA A 60 4.94 -15.18 8.85
CA ALA A 60 6.15 -14.39 8.80
C ALA A 60 6.76 -14.20 10.20
N SER A 61 8.09 -14.12 10.25
CA SER A 61 8.88 -13.86 11.47
C SER A 61 9.00 -12.37 11.81
N VAL A 62 8.42 -11.49 10.99
CA VAL A 62 8.33 -10.03 11.19
C VAL A 62 6.87 -9.58 11.11
N PRO A 63 6.50 -8.39 11.61
CA PRO A 63 5.15 -7.86 11.44
C PRO A 63 4.78 -7.70 9.96
N VAL A 64 3.79 -8.45 9.51
CA VAL A 64 3.20 -8.33 8.17
C VAL A 64 1.69 -8.17 8.30
N SER A 65 1.13 -7.16 7.66
CA SER A 65 -0.33 -6.96 7.54
C SER A 65 -0.77 -7.06 6.09
N VAL A 66 -1.99 -7.53 5.83
CA VAL A 66 -2.58 -7.61 4.50
C VAL A 66 -3.61 -6.50 4.31
N ARG A 67 -3.56 -5.83 3.15
CA ARG A 67 -4.43 -4.70 2.79
C ARG A 67 -5.13 -4.90 1.45
N LEU A 68 -6.38 -4.46 1.38
CA LEU A 68 -7.03 -4.12 0.11
C LEU A 68 -6.75 -2.65 -0.22
N ASP A 69 -6.06 -2.39 -1.32
CA ASP A 69 -5.73 -1.03 -1.78
C ASP A 69 -6.84 -0.49 -2.71
N HIS A 70 -7.01 0.84 -2.75
CA HIS A 70 -7.93 1.53 -3.67
C HIS A 70 -9.35 0.93 -3.76
N ALA A 71 -9.98 0.63 -2.62
CA ALA A 71 -11.37 0.20 -2.59
C ALA A 71 -12.28 1.42 -2.76
N GLN A 72 -12.96 1.50 -3.90
CA GLN A 72 -13.77 2.66 -4.33
C GLN A 72 -15.29 2.41 -4.26
N ASP A 73 -15.70 1.17 -4.00
CA ASP A 73 -17.11 0.77 -3.95
C ASP A 73 -17.56 0.41 -2.52
N TRP A 74 -18.71 0.96 -2.12
CA TRP A 74 -19.22 0.80 -0.76
C TRP A 74 -19.57 -0.65 -0.43
N GLU A 75 -20.30 -1.33 -1.31
CA GLU A 75 -20.77 -2.70 -1.07
C GLU A 75 -19.59 -3.67 -1.05
N GLN A 76 -18.60 -3.44 -1.93
CA GLN A 76 -17.35 -4.18 -1.94
C GLN A 76 -16.58 -4.02 -0.62
N ILE A 77 -16.44 -2.80 -0.10
CA ILE A 77 -15.75 -2.56 1.18
C ILE A 77 -16.46 -3.31 2.31
N GLN A 78 -17.79 -3.29 2.33
CA GLN A 78 -18.57 -4.04 3.33
C GLN A 78 -18.35 -5.54 3.20
N TYR A 79 -18.45 -6.09 1.98
CA TYR A 79 -18.21 -7.50 1.71
C TYR A 79 -16.81 -7.94 2.16
N VAL A 80 -15.79 -7.17 1.80
CA VAL A 80 -14.39 -7.43 2.16
C VAL A 80 -14.23 -7.43 3.68
N ALA A 81 -14.77 -6.42 4.35
CA ALA A 81 -14.67 -6.29 5.79
C ALA A 81 -15.41 -7.40 6.57
N ASP A 82 -16.52 -7.90 6.03
CA ASP A 82 -17.30 -8.98 6.65
C ASP A 82 -16.70 -10.38 6.40
N ASN A 83 -16.06 -10.61 5.25
CA ASN A 83 -15.84 -11.97 4.74
C ASN A 83 -14.38 -12.34 4.44
N LEU A 84 -13.47 -11.36 4.34
CA LEU A 84 -12.12 -11.59 3.84
C LEU A 84 -11.04 -11.27 4.88
N PRO A 85 -9.89 -11.98 4.84
CA PRO A 85 -8.86 -11.89 5.87
C PRO A 85 -7.91 -10.69 5.66
N PHE A 86 -8.47 -9.49 5.57
CA PHE A 86 -7.69 -8.24 5.49
C PHE A 86 -7.55 -7.60 6.87
N ASP A 87 -6.36 -7.09 7.17
CA ASP A 87 -6.08 -6.31 8.38
C ASP A 87 -6.44 -4.82 8.19
N SER A 88 -6.42 -4.34 6.95
CA SER A 88 -6.77 -2.95 6.63
C SER A 88 -7.37 -2.80 5.22
N ILE A 89 -8.13 -1.73 5.03
CA ILE A 89 -8.71 -1.35 3.73
C ILE A 89 -8.36 0.11 3.45
N MET A 90 -7.86 0.40 2.25
CA MET A 90 -7.80 1.77 1.74
C MET A 90 -9.17 2.13 1.18
N VAL A 91 -9.87 3.01 1.89
CA VAL A 91 -11.14 3.60 1.48
C VAL A 91 -10.81 4.79 0.58
N ASP A 92 -10.88 4.54 -0.73
CA ASP A 92 -10.57 5.53 -1.74
C ASP A 92 -11.85 6.17 -2.26
N MET A 93 -12.19 7.32 -1.70
CA MET A 93 -13.35 8.13 -2.09
C MET A 93 -12.89 9.41 -2.82
N SER A 94 -11.67 9.43 -3.35
CA SER A 94 -11.04 10.60 -3.98
C SER A 94 -11.70 11.06 -5.28
N HIS A 95 -12.49 10.19 -5.91
CA HIS A 95 -13.32 10.54 -7.07
C HIS A 95 -14.50 11.45 -6.71
N TYR A 96 -14.88 11.53 -5.43
CA TYR A 96 -15.87 12.49 -4.95
C TYR A 96 -15.24 13.86 -4.64
N GLU A 97 -16.08 14.87 -4.45
CA GLU A 97 -15.67 16.15 -3.90
C GLU A 97 -15.28 16.01 -2.42
N LYS A 98 -14.44 16.92 -1.94
CA LYS A 98 -13.78 16.82 -0.63
C LYS A 98 -14.73 16.52 0.53
N GLU A 99 -15.84 17.25 0.64
CA GLU A 99 -16.81 17.07 1.73
C GLU A 99 -17.48 15.69 1.68
N GLU A 100 -17.77 15.20 0.47
CA GLU A 100 -18.38 13.89 0.26
C GLU A 100 -17.38 12.75 0.49
N ASN A 101 -16.13 12.91 0.04
CA ASN A 101 -15.03 12.00 0.36
C ASN A 101 -14.91 11.85 1.89
N LEU A 102 -14.78 12.96 2.61
CA LEU A 102 -14.63 12.94 4.07
C LEU A 102 -15.84 12.29 4.77
N ALA A 103 -17.07 12.60 4.33
CA ALA A 103 -18.28 12.04 4.91
C ALA A 103 -18.37 10.51 4.70
N LYS A 104 -18.12 10.04 3.48
CA LYS A 104 -18.13 8.59 3.16
C LYS A 104 -17.01 7.86 3.88
N THR A 105 -15.81 8.42 3.87
CA THR A 105 -14.64 7.87 4.57
C THR A 105 -14.92 7.72 6.06
N ARG A 106 -15.53 8.71 6.72
CA ARG A 106 -15.90 8.61 8.14
C ARG A 106 -16.86 7.45 8.42
N ALA A 107 -17.91 7.31 7.60
CA ALA A 107 -18.91 6.28 7.79
C ALA A 107 -18.35 4.86 7.51
N LEU A 108 -17.53 4.69 6.48
CA LEU A 108 -16.86 3.42 6.19
C LEU A 108 -15.79 3.10 7.25
N ARG A 109 -15.08 4.10 7.77
CA ARG A 109 -14.15 3.93 8.88
C ARG A 109 -14.86 3.36 10.10
N GLU A 110 -16.02 3.91 10.49
CA GLU A 110 -16.80 3.39 11.62
C GLU A 110 -17.20 1.92 11.38
N TYR A 111 -17.63 1.60 10.16
CA TYR A 111 -18.00 0.24 9.77
C TYR A 111 -16.83 -0.76 9.86
N CYS A 112 -15.66 -0.39 9.32
CA CYS A 112 -14.45 -1.20 9.33
C CYS A 112 -13.88 -1.37 10.75
N HIS A 113 -13.83 -0.29 11.53
CA HIS A 113 -13.35 -0.33 12.92
C HIS A 113 -14.21 -1.22 13.80
N GLY A 114 -15.52 -1.26 13.57
CA GLY A 114 -16.43 -2.20 14.24
C GLY A 114 -16.09 -3.69 14.02
N ARG A 115 -15.24 -3.99 13.02
CA ARG A 115 -14.73 -5.33 12.69
C ARG A 115 -13.24 -5.52 12.99
N GLY A 116 -12.61 -4.53 13.62
CA GLY A 116 -11.19 -4.54 13.91
C GLY A 116 -10.30 -4.37 12.67
N ILE A 117 -10.80 -3.72 11.61
CA ILE A 117 -10.07 -3.45 10.37
C ILE A 117 -9.64 -1.98 10.35
N ALA A 118 -8.35 -1.73 10.13
CA ALA A 118 -7.81 -0.38 10.01
C ALA A 118 -8.17 0.26 8.66
N VAL A 119 -8.24 1.60 8.60
CA VAL A 119 -8.60 2.34 7.39
C VAL A 119 -7.51 3.31 6.96
N GLU A 120 -7.09 3.20 5.71
CA GLU A 120 -6.35 4.24 4.98
C GLU A 120 -7.32 5.06 4.14
N ALA A 121 -7.09 6.36 4.01
CA ALA A 121 -7.88 7.23 3.13
C ALA A 121 -6.98 8.05 2.20
N GLU A 122 -7.43 8.22 0.95
CA GLU A 122 -6.81 9.15 0.02
C GLU A 122 -7.29 10.58 0.28
N THR A 123 -6.34 11.46 0.57
CA THR A 123 -6.60 12.89 0.80
C THR A 123 -6.27 13.68 -0.44
N GLY A 124 -7.27 14.29 -1.06
CA GLY A 124 -7.15 14.88 -2.40
C GLY A 124 -7.58 13.88 -3.48
N ARG A 125 -6.97 13.98 -4.66
CA ARG A 125 -7.18 13.08 -5.80
C ARG A 125 -5.89 12.94 -6.59
N ILE A 126 -5.28 11.76 -6.57
CA ILE A 126 -4.07 11.44 -7.34
C ILE A 126 -4.49 11.09 -8.77
N GLU A 127 -3.95 11.77 -9.77
CA GLU A 127 -4.24 11.46 -11.18
C GLU A 127 -3.57 10.17 -11.65
N GLY A 128 -4.16 9.55 -12.66
CA GLY A 128 -3.59 8.40 -13.36
C GLY A 128 -4.33 7.10 -13.06
N GLY A 129 -3.70 5.97 -13.40
CA GLY A 129 -4.24 4.64 -13.17
C GLY A 129 -3.12 3.61 -13.05
N GLU A 130 -3.40 2.55 -12.31
CA GLU A 130 -2.50 1.40 -12.12
C GLU A 130 -3.22 0.11 -12.53
N ASP A 131 -2.47 -0.94 -12.84
CA ASP A 131 -3.03 -2.21 -13.30
C ASP A 131 -3.95 -2.80 -12.21
N GLY A 132 -5.27 -2.76 -12.44
CA GLY A 132 -6.27 -3.24 -11.50
C GLY A 132 -7.07 -2.16 -10.76
N ILE A 133 -6.80 -0.87 -11.03
CA ILE A 133 -7.58 0.28 -10.53
C ILE A 133 -8.20 1.05 -11.70
N VAL A 134 -9.42 1.54 -11.51
CA VAL A 134 -10.04 2.48 -12.47
C VAL A 134 -9.32 3.82 -12.34
N GLY A 135 -8.64 4.25 -13.41
CA GLY A 135 -7.95 5.54 -13.40
C GLY A 135 -8.91 6.73 -13.27
N THR A 136 -8.36 7.91 -12.96
CA THR A 136 -9.14 9.14 -12.73
C THR A 136 -9.90 9.66 -13.96
N GLY A 137 -9.68 9.09 -15.15
CA GLY A 137 -10.32 9.53 -16.39
C GLY A 137 -9.98 10.98 -16.71
N ASP A 138 -11.02 11.80 -16.92
CA ASP A 138 -10.90 13.25 -17.20
C ASP A 138 -10.86 14.12 -15.92
N LEU A 139 -10.82 13.52 -14.73
CA LEU A 139 -10.79 14.26 -13.47
C LEU A 139 -9.40 14.86 -13.21
N GLU A 140 -9.38 16.16 -12.91
CA GLU A 140 -8.17 16.87 -12.50
C GLU A 140 -7.72 16.45 -11.09
N GLY A 141 -6.40 16.41 -10.90
CA GLY A 141 -5.75 16.11 -9.65
C GLY A 141 -6.00 17.20 -8.62
N ILE A 142 -6.35 16.77 -7.41
CA ILE A 142 -6.56 17.66 -6.27
C ILE A 142 -5.42 17.44 -5.30
N SER A 143 -4.55 18.44 -5.16
CA SER A 143 -3.45 18.35 -4.21
C SER A 143 -3.95 18.40 -2.76
N THR A 144 -3.34 17.61 -1.89
CA THR A 144 -3.61 17.65 -0.45
C THR A 144 -3.11 18.94 0.18
N THR A 145 -3.95 19.55 1.00
CA THR A 145 -3.58 20.66 1.89
C THR A 145 -3.36 20.16 3.33
N SER A 146 -2.66 20.95 4.15
CA SER A 146 -2.49 20.62 5.58
C SER A 146 -3.81 20.58 6.35
N GLU A 147 -4.80 21.36 5.91
CA GLU A 147 -6.15 21.33 6.49
C GLU A 147 -6.84 20.00 6.20
N ASP A 148 -6.71 19.47 4.98
CA ASP A 148 -7.28 18.16 4.61
C ASP A 148 -6.71 17.05 5.51
N VAL A 149 -5.39 17.05 5.71
CA VAL A 149 -4.73 16.10 6.62
C VAL A 149 -5.36 16.16 8.01
N GLY A 150 -5.53 17.36 8.58
CA GLY A 150 -6.18 17.54 9.88
C GLY A 150 -7.61 16.98 9.92
N GLN A 151 -8.42 17.28 8.91
CA GLN A 151 -9.82 16.85 8.84
C GLN A 151 -9.97 15.32 8.74
N PHE A 152 -9.11 14.65 7.97
CA PHE A 152 -9.15 13.19 7.87
C PHE A 152 -8.61 12.51 9.13
N LEU A 153 -7.59 13.07 9.78
CA LEU A 153 -7.14 12.60 11.09
C LEU A 153 -8.22 12.76 12.17
N ASP A 154 -8.98 13.86 12.14
CA ASP A 154 -10.12 14.07 13.03
C ASP A 154 -11.29 13.11 12.72
N ALA A 155 -11.44 12.68 11.47
CA ALA A 155 -12.31 11.55 11.13
C ALA A 155 -11.77 10.21 11.67
N GLY A 156 -10.51 10.18 12.09
CA GLY A 156 -9.80 9.09 12.76
C GLY A 156 -9.55 7.87 11.91
N VAL A 157 -9.26 8.11 10.63
CA VAL A 157 -8.57 7.13 9.80
C VAL A 157 -7.19 6.81 10.40
N ASP A 158 -6.67 5.63 10.12
CA ASP A 158 -5.41 5.16 10.69
C ASP A 158 -4.20 5.59 9.87
N LEU A 159 -4.40 5.79 8.56
CA LEU A 159 -3.37 6.10 7.58
C LEU A 159 -3.92 7.06 6.51
N LEU A 160 -3.04 7.85 5.91
CA LEU A 160 -3.38 8.78 4.82
C LEU A 160 -2.50 8.52 3.59
N ALA A 161 -3.09 8.68 2.41
CA ALA A 161 -2.40 8.78 1.14
C ALA A 161 -2.57 10.22 0.60
N PRO A 162 -1.59 11.12 0.81
CA PRO A 162 -1.67 12.48 0.29
C PRO A 162 -1.25 12.57 -1.19
N ASN A 163 -2.04 13.27 -2.01
CA ASN A 163 -1.58 13.79 -3.29
C ASN A 163 -0.66 15.01 -3.10
N VAL A 164 0.62 14.79 -3.34
CA VAL A 164 1.68 15.82 -3.26
C VAL A 164 2.27 16.17 -4.62
N GLY A 165 1.55 15.85 -5.70
CA GLY A 165 2.04 15.91 -7.09
C GLY A 165 2.57 14.56 -7.58
N ASN A 166 2.32 13.49 -6.84
CA ASN A 166 2.51 12.11 -7.30
C ASN A 166 1.38 11.72 -8.26
N LEU A 167 1.66 10.73 -9.11
CA LEU A 167 0.73 10.13 -10.07
C LEU A 167 0.66 8.62 -9.84
N HIS A 168 -0.49 8.04 -10.16
CA HIS A 168 -0.65 6.62 -10.37
C HIS A 168 -0.15 6.24 -11.77
N GLY A 169 0.70 5.22 -11.85
CA GLY A 169 1.22 4.72 -13.14
C GLY A 169 2.47 5.46 -13.66
N ASP A 170 2.46 5.82 -14.95
CA ASP A 170 3.67 6.31 -15.66
C ASP A 170 3.83 7.83 -15.60
N TYR A 171 4.98 8.30 -15.07
CA TYR A 171 5.36 9.71 -15.04
C TYR A 171 5.85 10.26 -16.40
N GLY A 172 5.92 9.41 -17.43
CA GLY A 172 6.35 9.78 -18.77
C GLY A 172 7.83 10.17 -18.84
N PRO A 173 8.29 10.65 -20.01
CA PRO A 173 9.73 10.87 -20.27
C PRO A 173 10.37 11.98 -19.44
N ARG A 174 9.57 12.84 -18.81
CA ARG A 174 10.05 13.92 -17.94
C ARG A 174 10.30 13.46 -16.50
N GLY A 175 9.89 12.23 -16.15
CA GLY A 175 9.97 11.72 -14.80
C GLY A 175 9.09 12.49 -13.81
N PRO A 176 9.06 12.04 -12.53
CA PRO A 176 8.26 12.67 -11.49
C PRO A 176 8.69 14.12 -11.26
N GLN A 177 7.79 15.06 -11.47
CA GLN A 177 7.98 16.49 -11.19
C GLN A 177 7.49 16.80 -9.77
N LEU A 178 8.14 16.20 -8.79
CA LEU A 178 7.77 16.35 -7.39
C LEU A 178 8.30 17.67 -6.85
N ASP A 179 7.44 18.45 -6.19
CA ASP A 179 7.90 19.55 -5.33
C ASP A 179 8.56 18.95 -4.09
N MET A 180 9.88 18.81 -4.14
CA MET A 180 10.66 18.18 -3.07
C MET A 180 10.57 18.94 -1.73
N ASN A 181 10.32 20.25 -1.74
CA ASN A 181 10.17 21.02 -0.52
C ASN A 181 8.80 20.77 0.12
N ARG A 182 7.74 20.77 -0.70
CA ARG A 182 6.39 20.41 -0.26
C ARG A 182 6.33 18.95 0.18
N LEU A 183 6.96 18.04 -0.55
CA LEU A 183 7.12 16.63 -0.18
C LEU A 183 7.79 16.51 1.18
N HIS A 184 8.94 17.16 1.42
CA HIS A 184 9.58 17.10 2.73
C HIS A 184 8.75 17.70 3.86
N GLN A 185 8.00 18.78 3.63
CA GLN A 185 7.11 19.37 4.63
C GLN A 185 5.92 18.46 4.94
N LEU A 186 5.26 17.93 3.90
CA LEU A 186 4.13 17.03 4.04
C LEU A 186 4.57 15.70 4.63
N CYS A 187 5.68 15.11 4.19
CA CYS A 187 6.25 13.91 4.78
C CYS A 187 6.62 14.13 6.25
N ARG A 188 7.14 15.30 6.65
CA ARG A 188 7.37 15.61 8.07
C ARG A 188 6.07 15.71 8.85
N ALA A 189 5.10 16.49 8.37
CA ALA A 189 3.79 16.62 9.00
C ALA A 189 3.08 15.25 9.11
N CYS A 190 3.16 14.47 8.04
CA CYS A 190 2.69 13.09 7.94
C CYS A 190 3.38 12.20 8.97
N VAL A 191 4.72 12.18 9.03
CA VAL A 191 5.47 11.40 10.02
C VAL A 191 5.14 11.83 11.45
N GLU A 192 4.98 13.13 11.71
CA GLU A 192 4.60 13.69 13.01
C GLU A 192 3.20 13.26 13.47
N VAL A 193 2.28 12.99 12.52
CA VAL A 193 0.91 12.53 12.80
C VAL A 193 0.66 11.05 12.47
N GLY A 194 1.72 10.29 12.11
CA GLY A 194 1.67 8.84 11.91
C GLY A 194 1.39 8.34 10.48
N VAL A 195 1.45 9.20 9.47
CA VAL A 195 1.32 8.87 8.03
C VAL A 195 2.69 8.50 7.45
N THR A 196 2.76 7.38 6.73
CA THR A 196 4.04 6.64 6.62
C THR A 196 4.20 5.83 5.30
N LYS A 197 3.44 6.17 4.24
CA LYS A 197 3.43 5.42 2.96
C LYS A 197 4.07 6.23 1.81
N PHE A 198 4.90 5.57 0.99
CA PHE A 198 5.37 6.07 -0.32
C PHE A 198 5.11 5.01 -1.39
N ASN A 199 4.39 5.35 -2.46
CA ASN A 199 4.15 4.44 -3.58
C ASN A 199 5.41 4.39 -4.49
N VAL A 200 5.98 3.19 -4.63
CA VAL A 200 7.12 2.92 -5.52
C VAL A 200 6.89 1.65 -6.36
N ASN A 201 5.65 1.18 -6.50
CA ASN A 201 5.32 -0.15 -7.05
C ASN A 201 6.05 -0.48 -8.35
N LYS A 202 6.00 0.44 -9.33
CA LYS A 202 6.68 0.28 -10.62
C LYS A 202 8.18 0.07 -10.47
N LEU A 203 8.85 0.85 -9.62
CA LEU A 203 10.30 0.76 -9.42
C LEU A 203 10.74 -0.56 -8.78
N VAL A 204 9.83 -1.22 -8.06
CA VAL A 204 10.08 -2.51 -7.40
C VAL A 204 9.81 -3.67 -8.35
N LEU A 205 8.77 -3.56 -9.16
CA LEU A 205 8.28 -4.62 -10.04
C LEU A 205 8.96 -4.63 -11.41
N ASP A 206 9.50 -3.51 -11.88
CA ASP A 206 10.18 -3.43 -13.19
C ASP A 206 11.30 -4.49 -13.35
N PRO A 207 12.20 -4.70 -12.36
CA PRO A 207 13.19 -5.79 -12.45
C PRO A 207 12.56 -7.18 -12.53
N TRP A 208 11.45 -7.41 -11.80
CA TRP A 208 10.69 -8.66 -11.90
C TRP A 208 10.11 -8.83 -13.30
N HIS A 209 9.51 -7.80 -13.91
CA HIS A 209 8.92 -7.90 -15.25
C HIS A 209 9.95 -8.07 -16.36
N GLU A 210 11.13 -7.50 -16.20
CA GLU A 210 12.22 -7.64 -17.17
C GLU A 210 12.86 -9.02 -17.15
N HIS A 211 12.90 -9.66 -15.97
CA HIS A 211 13.44 -11.01 -15.80
C HIS A 211 12.82 -12.06 -16.73
N PRO A 212 11.49 -12.30 -16.77
CA PRO A 212 10.88 -13.28 -17.66
C PRO A 212 11.05 -12.88 -19.12
N ARG A 213 10.99 -11.59 -19.48
CA ARG A 213 11.22 -11.12 -20.86
C ARG A 213 12.59 -11.53 -21.39
N ARG A 214 13.62 -11.45 -20.55
CA ARG A 214 15.01 -11.83 -20.92
C ARG A 214 15.26 -13.33 -20.85
N ASN A 215 14.43 -14.08 -20.12
CA ASN A 215 14.69 -15.47 -19.78
C ASN A 215 13.58 -16.44 -20.26
N VAL A 216 12.82 -16.07 -21.29
CA VAL A 216 11.69 -16.85 -21.83
C VAL A 216 12.02 -18.31 -22.19
N ASN A 217 13.30 -18.61 -22.46
CA ASN A 217 13.75 -19.94 -22.83
C ASN A 217 14.04 -20.88 -21.63
N LYS A 218 13.93 -20.38 -20.39
CA LYS A 218 14.17 -21.19 -19.19
C LYS A 218 12.94 -22.04 -18.81
N PRO A 219 13.14 -23.20 -18.17
CA PRO A 219 12.05 -23.92 -17.54
C PRO A 219 11.28 -23.04 -16.55
N LEU A 220 9.95 -23.18 -16.50
CA LEU A 220 9.08 -22.32 -15.69
C LEU A 220 9.51 -22.24 -14.23
N THR A 221 9.85 -23.37 -13.61
CA THR A 221 10.27 -23.43 -12.20
C THR A 221 11.55 -22.63 -11.95
N GLN A 222 12.51 -22.70 -12.88
CA GLN A 222 13.74 -21.90 -12.81
C GLN A 222 13.43 -20.42 -13.03
N LEU A 223 12.56 -20.10 -13.99
CA LEU A 223 12.16 -18.73 -14.28
C LEU A 223 11.51 -18.06 -13.06
N MET A 224 10.56 -18.74 -12.42
CA MET A 224 9.88 -18.25 -11.21
C MET A 224 10.84 -18.16 -10.02
N GLY A 225 11.66 -19.20 -9.78
CA GLY A 225 12.62 -19.21 -8.69
C GLY A 225 13.63 -18.06 -8.78
N GLU A 226 14.22 -17.86 -9.95
CA GLU A 226 15.13 -16.73 -10.19
C GLU A 226 14.42 -15.37 -10.10
N GLY A 227 13.16 -15.30 -10.56
CA GLY A 227 12.36 -14.10 -10.45
C GLY A 227 12.13 -13.70 -8.98
N ILE A 228 11.82 -14.67 -8.11
CA ILE A 228 11.61 -14.43 -6.68
C ILE A 228 12.88 -13.81 -6.09
N GLU A 229 14.05 -14.32 -6.46
CA GLU A 229 15.34 -13.78 -6.01
C GLU A 229 15.61 -12.36 -6.53
N VAL A 230 15.26 -12.06 -7.78
CA VAL A 230 15.36 -10.70 -8.35
C VAL A 230 14.50 -9.72 -7.57
N LEU A 231 13.22 -10.07 -7.36
CA LEU A 231 12.27 -9.22 -6.67
C LEU A 231 12.59 -9.06 -5.19
N THR A 232 13.06 -10.13 -4.54
CA THR A 232 13.51 -10.09 -3.13
C THR A 232 14.62 -9.06 -2.97
N ARG A 233 15.67 -9.12 -3.81
CA ARG A 233 16.79 -8.16 -3.73
C ARG A 233 16.36 -6.71 -3.98
N GLU A 234 15.47 -6.49 -4.94
CA GLU A 234 14.98 -5.13 -5.20
C GLU A 234 14.12 -4.64 -4.01
N MET A 235 13.29 -5.51 -3.44
CA MET A 235 12.50 -5.20 -2.25
C MET A 235 13.40 -4.80 -1.07
N GLU A 236 14.45 -5.58 -0.79
CA GLU A 236 15.43 -5.31 0.27
C GLU A 236 16.11 -3.94 0.10
N LYS A 237 16.57 -3.62 -1.12
CA LYS A 237 17.16 -2.32 -1.44
C LYS A 237 16.21 -1.18 -1.10
N TRP A 238 14.94 -1.32 -1.45
CA TRP A 238 13.96 -0.28 -1.15
C TRP A 238 13.61 -0.19 0.34
N MET A 239 13.62 -1.30 1.09
CA MET A 239 13.49 -1.27 2.56
C MET A 239 14.63 -0.46 3.21
N ASP A 240 15.86 -0.63 2.70
CA ASP A 240 17.01 0.18 3.15
C ASP A 240 16.83 1.67 2.77
N VAL A 241 16.40 1.96 1.54
CA VAL A 241 16.19 3.34 1.04
C VAL A 241 15.14 4.08 1.86
N VAL A 242 14.02 3.41 2.16
CA VAL A 242 12.94 4.01 2.96
C VAL A 242 13.21 3.92 4.45
N GLY A 243 14.32 3.32 4.92
CA GLY A 243 14.69 3.25 6.33
C GLY A 243 13.86 2.29 7.19
N SER A 244 13.20 1.30 6.58
CA SER A 244 12.36 0.32 7.28
C SER A 244 13.13 -0.91 7.78
N SER A 245 14.37 -1.12 7.30
CA SER A 245 15.23 -2.23 7.73
C SER A 245 15.55 -2.15 9.22
N GLY A 246 15.40 -3.27 9.93
CA GLY A 246 15.63 -3.39 11.38
C GLY A 246 14.47 -2.94 12.26
N MET A 247 13.39 -2.40 11.69
CA MET A 247 12.28 -1.82 12.44
C MET A 247 11.25 -2.84 12.96
N ALA A 248 11.38 -4.13 12.64
CA ALA A 248 10.46 -5.16 13.12
C ALA A 248 10.49 -5.31 14.66
N ASP A 249 11.64 -5.07 15.30
CA ASP A 249 11.80 -5.25 16.75
C ASP A 249 11.21 -4.09 17.56
N THR A 250 11.22 -2.89 16.99
CA THR A 250 10.68 -1.69 17.65
C THR A 250 9.16 -1.66 17.60
N ALA A 251 8.56 -2.34 16.61
CA ALA A 251 7.12 -2.52 16.48
C ALA A 251 6.48 -3.37 17.59
N GLY A 252 7.25 -4.24 18.25
CA GLY A 252 6.78 -5.11 19.34
C GLY A 252 6.95 -4.53 20.76
N ALA A 253 7.81 -3.54 20.95
CA ALA A 253 8.23 -3.06 22.26
C ALA A 253 7.30 -2.01 22.92
N THR A 254 6.31 -1.49 22.19
CA THR A 254 5.36 -0.47 22.69
C THR A 254 3.97 -1.02 23.00
N ALA A 255 3.74 -2.31 22.82
CA ALA A 255 2.51 -2.99 23.23
C ALA A 255 2.53 -3.28 24.74
N THR A 256 2.38 -2.25 25.56
CA THR A 256 2.01 -2.39 26.97
C THR A 256 0.54 -1.95 27.09
N PRO A 257 -0.31 -2.71 27.81
CA PRO A 257 -1.77 -2.54 27.81
C PRO A 257 -2.25 -1.17 28.28
#